data_AF-A0A5E4LYX0-F1
#
_entry.id   AF-A0A5E4LYX0-F1
#
_cell.length_a   1.000
_cell.length_b   1.000
_cell.length_c   1.000
_cell.angle_alpha   90.00
_cell.angle_beta   90.00
_cell.angle_gamma   90.00
#
_symmetry.space_group_name_H-M   'P 1'
#
loop_
_entity.id
_entity.type
_entity.pdbx_description
1 polymer ?
#
loop_
_entity_poly.entity_id
_entity_poly.type
_entity_poly.pdbx_seq_one_letter_code
_entity_poly.pdbx_strand_id
1 'polypeptide(L)'
;MVEKTTKITPLDPLYHGESNYEVGLENLLAETREKYHKIQSDTNASEEMRREVTEELQILQGLWENYHIGMNVFRNAKGGRDGIREVKPE
;
A
#
# COMPACT_ATOMS: atom_id res chain seq x y z
N MET A 1 -18.98 3.85 33.43
CA MET A 1 -19.61 4.11 32.11
C MET A 1 -18.50 4.06 31.08
N VAL A 2 -18.50 3.06 30.20
CA VAL A 2 -17.44 2.88 29.18
C VAL A 2 -17.80 3.78 28.01
N GLU A 3 -17.10 4.91 27.85
CA GLU A 3 -17.20 5.73 26.65
C GLU A 3 -16.63 4.95 25.47
N LYS A 4 -17.53 4.21 24.81
CA LYS A 4 -17.32 3.67 23.48
C LYS A 4 -17.43 4.83 22.50
N THR A 5 -16.30 5.19 21.88
CA THR A 5 -16.08 5.10 20.43
C THR A 5 -14.71 5.72 20.18
N THR A 6 -13.74 4.89 19.81
CA THR A 6 -12.51 5.33 19.16
C THR A 6 -12.94 6.04 17.88
N LYS A 7 -12.99 7.38 17.88
CA LYS A 7 -13.24 8.14 16.64
C LYS A 7 -12.12 7.77 15.68
N ILE A 8 -12.45 7.01 14.65
CA ILE A 8 -11.52 6.67 13.59
C ILE A 8 -11.25 7.98 12.85
N THR A 9 -10.02 8.46 12.89
CA THR A 9 -9.62 9.63 12.11
C THR A 9 -9.87 9.32 10.64
N PRO A 10 -10.70 10.11 9.93
CA PRO A 10 -10.92 9.92 8.51
C PRO A 10 -9.59 9.97 7.75
N LEU A 11 -9.46 9.12 6.74
CA LEU A 11 -8.28 9.11 5.88
C LEU A 11 -8.14 10.48 5.20
N ASP A 12 -6.90 10.98 5.14
CA ASP A 12 -6.61 12.31 4.63
C ASP A 12 -7.04 12.42 3.15
N PRO A 13 -7.91 13.39 2.78
CA PRO A 13 -8.37 13.58 1.41
C PRO A 13 -7.26 13.79 0.39
N LEU A 14 -6.09 14.29 0.84
CA LEU A 14 -4.90 14.44 0.00
C LEU A 14 -4.46 13.11 -0.63
N TYR A 15 -4.73 12.00 0.05
CA TYR A 15 -4.40 10.66 -0.40
C TYR A 15 -5.64 9.92 -0.93
N HIS A 16 -6.66 10.63 -1.43
CA HIS A 16 -7.86 10.07 -2.05
C HIS A 16 -8.68 9.10 -1.18
N GLY A 17 -8.49 9.13 0.15
CA GLY A 17 -9.10 8.15 1.06
C GLY A 17 -8.39 6.79 1.05
N GLU A 18 -7.16 6.74 0.57
CA GLU A 18 -6.20 5.66 0.73
C GLU A 18 -5.38 5.90 2.00
N SER A 19 -4.81 4.85 2.57
CA SER A 19 -3.93 5.03 3.72
C SER A 19 -2.57 5.57 3.26
N ASN A 20 -1.90 6.37 4.10
CA ASN A 20 -0.50 6.78 3.84
C ASN A 20 0.42 5.58 3.58
N TYR A 21 0.07 4.40 4.13
CA TYR A 21 0.76 3.15 3.88
C TYR A 21 0.56 2.62 2.45
N GLU A 22 -0.67 2.68 1.91
CA GLU A 22 -1.01 2.27 0.54
C GLU A 22 -0.23 3.12 -0.48
N VAL A 23 -0.32 4.44 -0.37
CA VAL A 23 0.38 5.36 -1.29
C VAL A 23 1.90 5.23 -1.19
N GLY A 24 2.43 5.12 0.04
CA GLY A 24 3.86 4.92 0.25
C GLY A 24 4.38 3.61 -0.34
N LEU A 25 3.60 2.53 -0.18
CA LEU A 25 3.95 1.21 -0.69
C LEU A 25 3.90 1.18 -2.22
N GLU A 26 2.89 1.81 -2.84
CA GLU A 26 2.80 1.91 -4.30
C GLU A 26 3.94 2.71 -4.91
N ASN A 27 4.30 3.85 -4.32
CA ASN A 27 5.44 4.65 -4.77
C ASN A 27 6.74 3.84 -4.70
N LEU A 28 6.99 3.19 -3.56
CA LEU A 28 8.20 2.37 -3.38
C LEU A 28 8.23 1.20 -4.37
N LEU A 29 7.08 0.56 -4.59
CA LEU A 29 6.95 -0.55 -5.54
C LEU A 29 7.17 -0.09 -7.00
N ALA A 30 6.71 1.11 -7.36
CA ALA A 30 6.99 1.71 -8.67
C ALA A 30 8.49 2.00 -8.85
N GLU A 31 9.14 2.60 -7.86
CA GLU A 31 10.58 2.86 -7.88
C GLU A 31 11.41 1.56 -7.99
N THR A 32 11.07 0.53 -7.20
CA THR A 32 11.80 -0.73 -7.22
C THR A 32 11.57 -1.51 -8.51
N ARG A 33 10.38 -1.42 -9.13
CA ARG A 33 10.15 -1.94 -10.50
C ARG A 33 11.03 -1.25 -11.54
N GLU A 34 11.14 0.08 -11.47
CA GLU A 34 12.00 0.82 -12.38
C GLU A 34 13.48 0.42 -12.21
N LYS A 35 13.95 0.28 -10.96
CA LYS A 35 15.30 -0.23 -10.65
C LYS A 35 15.52 -1.63 -11.20
N TYR A 36 14.56 -2.54 -11.01
CA TYR A 36 14.60 -3.91 -11.54
C TYR A 36 14.74 -3.91 -13.06
N HIS A 37 13.94 -3.10 -13.78
CA HIS A 37 14.04 -3.00 -15.23
C HIS A 37 15.40 -2.48 -15.69
N LYS A 38 15.95 -1.46 -15.03
CA LYS A 38 17.29 -0.92 -15.33
C LYS A 38 18.37 -1.99 -15.14
N ILE A 39 18.37 -2.68 -14.00
CA ILE A 39 19.35 -3.72 -13.67
C ILE A 39 19.24 -4.91 -14.62
N GLN A 40 18.03 -5.31 -15.02
CA GLN A 40 17.89 -6.39 -16.01
C GLN A 40 18.36 -6.02 -17.41
N SER A 41 18.23 -4.75 -17.80
CA SER A 41 18.72 -4.26 -19.09
C SER A 41 20.24 -4.05 -19.14
N ASP A 42 20.90 -3.95 -17.99
CA ASP A 42 22.35 -3.75 -17.90
C ASP A 42 23.08 -5.09 -17.91
N THR A 43 23.87 -5.37 -18.96
CA THR A 43 24.67 -6.60 -19.09
C THR A 43 25.84 -6.67 -18.09
N ASN A 44 26.25 -5.55 -17.48
CA ASN A 44 27.36 -5.48 -16.53
C ASN A 44 26.92 -5.53 -15.06
N ALA A 45 25.61 -5.53 -14.78
CA ALA A 45 25.11 -5.57 -13.42
C ALA A 45 25.49 -6.90 -12.72
N SER A 46 26.02 -6.79 -11.49
CA SER A 46 26.39 -7.94 -10.64
C SER A 46 25.18 -8.86 -10.42
N GLU A 47 25.43 -10.17 -10.39
CA GLU A 47 24.41 -11.18 -10.05
C GLU A 47 23.82 -10.93 -8.65
N GLU A 48 24.63 -10.45 -7.70
CA GLU A 48 24.19 -10.10 -6.35
C GLU A 48 23.18 -8.95 -6.39
N MET A 49 23.47 -7.90 -7.17
CA MET A 49 22.58 -6.74 -7.31
C MET A 49 21.27 -7.12 -8.00
N ARG A 50 21.31 -8.02 -9.00
CA ARG A 50 20.09 -8.57 -9.62
C ARG A 50 19.26 -9.34 -8.61
N ARG A 51 19.91 -10.17 -7.79
CA ARG A 51 19.25 -10.97 -6.76
C ARG A 51 18.60 -10.09 -5.71
N GLU A 52 19.33 -9.12 -5.16
CA GLU A 52 18.83 -8.19 -4.14
C GLU A 52 17.59 -7.44 -4.62
N VAL A 53 17.64 -6.83 -5.80
CA VAL A 53 16.50 -6.08 -6.35
C VAL A 53 15.32 -7.00 -6.71
N THR A 54 15.58 -8.26 -7.08
CA THR A 54 14.52 -9.25 -7.29
C THR A 54 13.83 -9.62 -5.97
N GLU A 55 14.62 -9.90 -4.92
CA GLU A 55 14.09 -10.22 -3.59
C GLU A 55 13.31 -9.03 -3.00
N GLU A 56 13.84 -7.81 -3.13
CA GLU A 56 13.16 -6.58 -2.70
C GLU A 56 11.81 -6.41 -3.41
N LEU A 57 11.78 -6.58 -4.73
CA LEU A 57 10.55 -6.48 -5.51
C LEU A 57 9.49 -7.51 -5.09
N GLN A 58 9.91 -8.76 -4.85
CA GLN A 58 9.01 -9.82 -4.39
C GLN A 58 8.41 -9.51 -3.01
N ILE A 59 9.23 -8.99 -2.09
CA ILE A 59 8.77 -8.59 -0.75
C ILE A 59 7.72 -7.48 -0.86
N LEU A 60 8.00 -6.43 -1.65
CA LEU A 60 7.09 -5.30 -1.82
C LEU A 60 5.76 -5.73 -2.48
N GLN A 61 5.82 -6.61 -3.48
CA GLN A 61 4.61 -7.19 -4.09
C GLN A 61 3.79 -7.97 -3.07
N GLY A 62 4.41 -8.82 -2.26
CA GLY A 62 3.71 -9.58 -1.22
C GLY A 62 3.07 -8.67 -0.17
N LEU A 63 3.73 -7.59 0.24
CA LEU A 63 3.16 -6.59 1.13
C LEU A 63 1.94 -5.90 0.50
N TRP A 64 2.04 -5.51 -0.76
CA TRP A 64 0.97 -4.84 -1.48
C TRP A 64 -0.25 -5.75 -1.64
N GLU A 65 -0.04 -7.01 -2.02
CA GLU A 65 -1.09 -8.02 -2.14
C GLU A 65 -1.76 -8.29 -0.79
N ASN A 66 -0.99 -8.50 0.27
CA ASN A 66 -1.52 -8.75 1.62
C ASN A 66 -2.35 -7.58 2.13
N TYR A 67 -1.89 -6.34 1.90
CA TYR A 67 -2.65 -5.16 2.24
C TYR A 67 -3.98 -5.10 1.47
N HIS A 68 -3.94 -5.32 0.15
CA HIS A 68 -5.14 -5.31 -0.68
C HIS A 68 -6.13 -6.43 -0.33
N ILE A 69 -5.64 -7.63 -0.02
CA ILE A 69 -6.47 -8.75 0.45
C ILE A 69 -7.13 -8.39 1.78
N GLY A 70 -6.36 -7.88 2.75
CA GLY A 70 -6.88 -7.43 4.03
C GLY A 70 -7.94 -6.35 3.86
N MET A 71 -7.64 -5.33 3.06
CA MET A 71 -8.56 -4.25 2.78
C MET A 71 -9.79 -4.70 1.99
N ASN A 72 -9.72 -5.72 1.14
CA ASN A 72 -10.90 -6.29 0.48
C ASN A 72 -11.85 -6.94 1.49
N VAL A 73 -11.33 -7.62 2.52
CA VAL A 73 -12.16 -8.15 3.62
C VAL A 73 -12.84 -6.99 4.37
N PHE A 74 -12.10 -5.92 4.69
CA PHE A 74 -12.68 -4.73 5.34
C PHE A 74 -13.70 -4.00 4.44
N ARG A 75 -13.40 -3.82 3.16
CA ARG A 75 -14.23 -3.08 2.18
C ARG A 75 -15.51 -3.84 1.79
N ASN A 76 -15.50 -5.18 1.85
CA ASN A 76 -16.63 -6.05 1.52
C ASN A 76 -17.46 -6.50 2.73
N ALA A 77 -16.95 -6.35 3.97
CA ALA A 77 -17.75 -6.58 5.17
C ALA A 77 -18.89 -5.55 5.24
N LYS A 78 -20.13 -6.02 5.54
CA LYS A 78 -21.28 -5.12 5.78
C LYS A 78 -20.91 -4.08 6.84
N GLY A 79 -20.93 -2.79 6.47
CA GLY A 79 -20.62 -1.66 7.36
C GLY A 79 -19.16 -1.20 7.38
N GLY A 80 -18.24 -1.86 6.66
CA GLY A 80 -16.82 -1.50 6.69
C GLY A 80 -16.48 -0.15 6.02
N ARG A 81 -17.31 0.30 5.07
CA ARG A 81 -17.20 1.63 4.44
C ARG A 81 -18.07 2.71 5.10
N ASP A 82 -19.05 2.33 5.91
CA ASP A 82 -19.98 3.28 6.54
C ASP A 82 -19.25 4.20 7.54
N GLY A 83 -18.17 3.72 8.16
CA GLY A 83 -17.37 4.53 9.10
C GLY A 83 -16.29 5.43 8.46
N ILE A 84 -16.00 5.30 7.16
CA ILE A 84 -14.86 6.00 6.51
C ILE A 84 -15.32 7.15 5.60
N ARG A 85 -16.57 7.12 5.11
CA ARG A 85 -17.10 8.11 4.15
C ARG A 85 -17.87 9.28 4.77
N GLU A 86 -17.99 9.37 6.09
CA GLU A 86 -18.70 10.47 6.74
C GLU A 86 -17.78 11.65 7.08
N VAL A 87 -17.21 12.27 6.06
CA VAL A 87 -16.94 13.72 6.13
C VAL A 87 -17.70 14.33 4.97
N LYS A 88 -18.97 14.66 5.22
CA LYS A 88 -19.69 15.56 4.32
C LYS A 88 -19.04 16.94 4.49
N PRO A 89 -18.48 17.55 3.42
CA PRO A 89 -18.12 18.96 3.48
C PRO A 89 -19.42 19.75 3.64
N GLU A 90 -19.49 20.59 4.68
CA GLU A 90 -20.51 21.65 4.82
C GLU A 90 -20.21 22.81 3.87
#